data_AF-A0A969E611-F1
#
_entry.id   AF-A0A969E611-F1
#
_cell.length_a   1.000
_cell.length_b   1.000
_cell.length_c   1.000
_cell.angle_alpha   90.00
_cell.angle_beta   90.00
_cell.angle_gamma   90.00
#
_symmetry.space_group_name_H-M   'P 1'
#
loop_
_entity.id
_entity.type
_entity.pdbx_description
1 polymer ?
#
loop_
_entity_poly.entity_id
_entity_poly.type
_entity_poly.pdbx_seq_one_letter_code
_entity_poly.pdbx_strand_id
1 'polypeptide(L)'
;PEKAVLGNDAIDLNNILAGRWLRFWVNPYADQIGRTQLEERINASEAKRKVTVSALAEEARLLYVGITRARDYLIFPTTNNPTRWLNRAWHGGNEDYPTLDEGNETHFEWAGKYLAKDFETFWFTKDFGYAPKPIETISFIENRSGKGDFLAYKIDFEKENLAITESKNSYSSSLDFHNYALPLLLKEDATPSVVKREFLAQFARLSSPI
;
A
#
# COMPACT_ATOMS: atom_id res chain seq x y z
N PRO A 1 -36.22 12.94 0.92
CA PRO A 1 -35.80 13.04 -0.50
C PRO A 1 -34.30 13.36 -0.57
N GLU A 2 -33.50 12.30 -0.55
CA GLU A 2 -32.05 12.31 -0.46
C GLU A 2 -31.45 12.46 -1.87
N LYS A 3 -30.82 13.59 -2.17
CA LYS A 3 -30.12 13.79 -3.44
C LYS A 3 -28.68 13.30 -3.29
N ALA A 4 -28.35 12.23 -4.00
CA ALA A 4 -26.96 11.84 -4.25
C ALA A 4 -26.28 12.93 -5.10
N VAL A 5 -25.28 13.59 -4.52
CA VAL A 5 -24.43 14.54 -5.24
C VAL A 5 -23.35 13.72 -5.95
N LEU A 6 -23.38 13.72 -7.28
CA LEU A 6 -22.34 13.16 -8.13
C LEU A 6 -21.06 14.00 -7.94
N GLY A 7 -20.00 13.35 -7.48
CA GLY A 7 -18.73 14.01 -7.17
C GLY A 7 -18.04 14.52 -8.43
N ASN A 8 -17.46 15.71 -8.34
CA ASN A 8 -16.59 16.26 -9.39
C ASN A 8 -15.33 15.38 -9.53
N ASP A 9 -14.98 15.02 -10.77
CA ASP A 9 -13.83 14.17 -11.11
C ASP A 9 -12.46 14.84 -10.89
N ALA A 10 -12.43 16.14 -10.56
CA ALA A 10 -11.23 16.87 -10.20
C ALA A 10 -11.03 16.86 -8.67
N ILE A 11 -10.02 16.12 -8.21
CA ILE A 11 -9.62 16.06 -6.80
C ILE A 11 -8.96 17.38 -6.43
N ASP A 12 -9.65 18.22 -5.64
CA ASP A 12 -9.07 19.42 -5.06
C ASP A 12 -8.19 19.06 -3.85
N LEU A 13 -6.87 19.20 -3.99
CA LEU A 13 -5.92 18.92 -2.91
C LEU A 13 -6.06 19.88 -1.72
N ASN A 14 -6.64 21.06 -1.93
CA ASN A 14 -6.90 22.00 -0.84
C ASN A 14 -8.20 21.69 -0.10
N ASN A 15 -9.05 20.81 -0.63
CA ASN A 15 -10.32 20.41 -0.04
C ASN A 15 -10.68 18.96 -0.38
N ILE A 16 -9.82 18.03 0.06
CA ILE A 16 -9.89 16.59 -0.21
C ILE A 16 -11.22 15.95 0.24
N LEU A 17 -11.88 16.56 1.23
CA LEU A 17 -13.12 16.08 1.83
C LEU A 17 -14.37 16.81 1.32
N ALA A 18 -14.26 17.68 0.31
CA ALA A 18 -15.39 18.41 -0.23
C ALA A 18 -16.52 17.43 -0.64
N GLY A 19 -17.65 17.47 0.09
CA GLY A 19 -18.80 16.61 -0.16
C GLY A 19 -18.70 15.17 0.34
N ARG A 20 -17.63 14.79 1.08
CA ARG A 20 -17.44 13.42 1.62
C ARG A 20 -17.38 13.45 3.14
N TRP A 21 -18.11 12.56 3.80
CA TRP A 21 -18.14 12.47 5.27
C TRP A 21 -17.23 11.34 5.75
N LEU A 22 -16.29 11.67 6.64
CA LEU A 22 -15.53 10.67 7.40
C LEU A 22 -16.37 10.22 8.59
N ARG A 23 -16.76 8.95 8.62
CA ARG A 23 -17.36 8.33 9.80
C ARG A 23 -16.27 7.62 10.59
N PHE A 24 -15.84 8.24 11.69
CA PHE A 24 -14.94 7.61 12.64
C PHE A 24 -15.76 6.75 13.61
N TRP A 25 -15.64 5.43 13.50
CA TRP A 25 -16.28 4.49 14.41
C TRP A 25 -15.24 3.92 15.36
N VAL A 26 -15.12 4.51 16.55
CA VAL A 26 -14.30 3.93 17.63
C VAL A 26 -14.99 2.65 18.07
N ASN A 27 -14.29 1.52 18.10
CA ASN A 27 -14.78 0.33 18.77
C ASN A 27 -14.73 0.58 20.30
N PRO A 28 -15.88 0.84 20.96
CA PRO A 28 -15.86 1.23 22.38
C PRO A 28 -15.67 0.02 23.31
N TYR A 29 -15.74 -1.20 22.77
CA TYR A 29 -15.70 -2.43 23.54
C TYR A 29 -14.43 -3.24 23.33
N ALA A 30 -13.58 -2.92 22.34
CA ALA A 30 -12.29 -3.57 22.06
C ALA A 30 -12.25 -5.06 22.48
N ASP A 31 -11.45 -5.39 23.50
CA ASP A 31 -11.29 -6.75 24.04
C ASP A 31 -12.35 -7.14 25.10
N GLN A 32 -13.17 -6.19 25.56
CA GLN A 32 -14.20 -6.37 26.58
C GLN A 32 -15.56 -6.82 26.03
N ILE A 33 -15.68 -7.05 24.72
CA ILE A 33 -16.95 -7.45 24.11
C ILE A 33 -17.33 -8.91 24.40
N GLY A 34 -16.35 -9.74 24.76
CA GLY A 34 -16.53 -11.17 24.99
C GLY A 34 -17.50 -11.48 26.13
N ARG A 35 -18.40 -12.46 25.93
CA ARG A 35 -19.38 -12.95 26.91
C ARG A 35 -20.43 -11.91 27.33
N THR A 36 -20.70 -10.93 26.46
CA THR A 36 -21.72 -9.92 26.70
C THR A 36 -23.02 -10.27 25.98
N GLN A 37 -24.16 -9.84 26.54
CA GLN A 37 -25.46 -9.95 25.85
C GLN A 37 -25.47 -9.21 24.50
N LEU A 38 -24.64 -8.18 24.35
CA LEU A 38 -24.49 -7.47 23.10
C LEU A 38 -23.83 -8.35 22.03
N GLU A 39 -22.76 -9.07 22.38
CA GLU A 39 -22.12 -10.03 21.49
C GLU A 39 -23.10 -11.11 21.05
N GLU A 40 -23.86 -11.69 21.98
CA GLU A 40 -24.88 -12.70 21.66
C GLU A 40 -25.92 -12.17 20.67
N ARG A 41 -26.41 -10.93 20.87
CA ARG A 41 -27.35 -10.27 19.95
C ARG A 41 -26.73 -9.98 18.59
N ILE A 42 -25.47 -9.56 18.56
CA ILE A 42 -24.73 -9.31 17.31
C ILE A 42 -24.52 -10.63 16.56
N ASN A 43 -24.18 -11.71 17.26
CA ASN A 43 -24.00 -13.05 16.71
C ASN A 43 -25.32 -13.62 16.16
N ALA A 44 -26.43 -13.38 16.85
CA ALA A 44 -27.77 -13.78 16.42
C ALA A 44 -28.35 -12.89 15.30
N SER A 45 -27.78 -11.70 15.09
CA SER A 45 -28.31 -10.73 14.13
C SER A 45 -28.15 -11.18 12.68
N GLU A 46 -29.20 -10.97 11.89
CA GLU A 46 -29.20 -11.23 10.45
C GLU A 46 -28.17 -10.37 9.71
N ALA A 47 -27.91 -9.15 10.19
CA ALA A 47 -26.94 -8.24 9.59
C ALA A 47 -25.52 -8.84 9.64
N LYS A 48 -25.13 -9.42 10.80
CA LYS A 48 -23.83 -10.09 10.92
C LYS A 48 -23.75 -11.27 9.97
N ARG A 49 -24.80 -12.11 9.93
CA ARG A 49 -24.84 -13.29 9.04
C ARG A 49 -24.62 -12.89 7.57
N LYS A 50 -25.30 -11.85 7.09
CA LYS A 50 -25.13 -11.35 5.71
C LYS A 50 -23.70 -10.89 5.44
N VAL A 51 -23.13 -10.11 6.36
CA VAL A 51 -21.75 -9.62 6.23
C VAL A 51 -20.76 -10.78 6.24
N THR A 52 -20.90 -11.76 7.15
CA THR A 52 -20.03 -12.94 7.20
C THR A 52 -20.08 -13.74 5.91
N VAL A 53 -21.27 -13.97 5.34
CA VAL A 53 -21.40 -14.67 4.05
C VAL A 53 -20.71 -13.89 2.93
N SER A 54 -20.87 -12.57 2.89
CA SER A 54 -20.20 -11.73 1.88
C SER A 54 -18.68 -11.74 2.04
N ALA A 55 -18.17 -11.71 3.27
CA ALA A 55 -16.75 -11.77 3.56
C ALA A 55 -16.14 -13.11 3.15
N LEU A 56 -16.82 -14.22 3.47
CA LEU A 56 -16.40 -15.56 3.07
C LEU A 56 -16.38 -15.72 1.54
N ALA A 57 -17.38 -15.19 0.84
CA ALA A 57 -17.41 -15.20 -0.61
C ALA A 57 -16.23 -14.42 -1.22
N GLU A 58 -15.84 -13.30 -0.61
CA GLU A 58 -14.69 -12.52 -1.06
C GLU A 58 -13.36 -13.24 -0.76
N GLU A 59 -13.23 -13.89 0.40
CA GLU A 59 -12.06 -14.72 0.72
C GLU A 59 -11.89 -15.86 -0.30
N ALA A 60 -12.97 -16.54 -0.66
CA ALA A 60 -12.95 -17.57 -1.70
C ALA A 60 -12.54 -17.00 -3.07
N ARG A 61 -12.98 -15.78 -3.40
CA ARG A 61 -12.58 -15.09 -4.63
C ARG A 61 -11.08 -14.76 -4.63
N LEU A 62 -10.56 -14.25 -3.53
CA LEU A 62 -9.14 -13.94 -3.38
C LEU A 62 -8.28 -15.21 -3.47
N LEU A 63 -8.72 -16.31 -2.86
CA LEU A 63 -8.06 -17.61 -2.99
C LEU A 63 -8.03 -18.06 -4.46
N TYR A 64 -9.16 -17.97 -5.18
CA TYR A 64 -9.22 -18.33 -6.60
C TYR A 64 -8.25 -17.50 -7.45
N VAL A 65 -8.21 -16.18 -7.25
CA VAL A 65 -7.28 -15.30 -7.98
C VAL A 65 -5.82 -15.64 -7.64
N GLY A 66 -5.52 -15.92 -6.38
CA GLY A 66 -4.17 -16.31 -5.95
C GLY A 66 -3.72 -17.63 -6.57
N ILE A 67 -4.56 -18.66 -6.53
CA ILE A 67 -4.26 -19.99 -7.10
C ILE A 67 -4.07 -19.91 -8.62
N THR A 68 -4.97 -19.21 -9.32
CA THR A 68 -4.94 -19.12 -10.79
C THR A 68 -3.80 -18.24 -11.32
N ARG A 69 -3.16 -17.43 -10.47
CA ARG A 69 -2.01 -16.63 -10.88
C ARG A 69 -0.70 -17.42 -10.92
N ALA A 70 -0.58 -18.48 -10.12
CA ALA A 70 0.59 -19.36 -10.14
C ALA A 70 0.64 -20.15 -11.44
N ARG A 71 1.81 -20.16 -12.09
CA ARG A 71 2.02 -20.90 -13.35
C ARG A 71 2.64 -22.27 -13.11
N ASP A 72 3.80 -22.30 -12.46
CA ASP A 72 4.59 -23.52 -12.29
C ASP A 72 4.48 -24.06 -10.86
N TYR A 73 4.62 -23.20 -9.85
CA TYR A 73 4.56 -23.59 -8.44
C TYR A 73 3.77 -22.58 -7.61
N LEU A 74 3.04 -23.09 -6.62
CA LEU A 74 2.33 -22.31 -5.61
C LEU A 74 2.89 -22.66 -4.23
N ILE A 75 3.35 -21.65 -3.49
CA ILE A 75 3.92 -21.82 -2.16
C ILE A 75 3.02 -21.11 -1.16
N PHE A 76 2.54 -21.84 -0.15
CA PHE A 76 1.82 -21.27 0.98
C PHE A 76 2.77 -21.12 2.17
N PRO A 77 3.26 -19.91 2.48
CA PRO A 77 4.09 -19.71 3.65
C PRO A 77 3.23 -19.76 4.91
N THR A 78 3.64 -20.57 5.88
CA THR A 78 2.94 -20.74 7.16
C THR A 78 3.95 -20.72 8.30
N THR A 79 3.47 -20.46 9.50
CA THR A 79 4.27 -20.64 10.72
C THR A 79 3.92 -22.00 11.35
N ASN A 80 4.21 -22.18 12.63
CA ASN A 80 3.76 -23.35 13.39
C ASN A 80 2.23 -23.42 13.56
N ASN A 81 1.50 -22.35 13.21
CA ASN A 81 0.05 -22.33 13.24
C ASN A 81 -0.53 -22.83 11.91
N PRO A 82 -1.64 -23.60 11.95
CA PRO A 82 -2.31 -24.04 10.72
C PRO A 82 -2.82 -22.85 9.91
N THR A 83 -3.00 -23.05 8.62
CA THR A 83 -3.53 -22.07 7.67
C THR A 83 -5.03 -21.83 7.85
N ARG A 84 -5.41 -21.22 8.98
CA ARG A 84 -6.82 -20.95 9.32
C ARG A 84 -7.59 -20.26 8.20
N TRP A 85 -6.96 -19.30 7.52
CA TRP A 85 -7.58 -18.59 6.40
C TRP A 85 -7.86 -19.50 5.20
N LEU A 86 -6.96 -20.45 4.90
CA LEU A 86 -7.12 -21.40 3.80
C LEU A 86 -8.21 -22.41 4.15
N ASN A 87 -8.17 -22.93 5.38
CA ASN A 87 -9.20 -23.83 5.93
C ASN A 87 -10.57 -23.16 5.85
N ARG A 88 -10.68 -21.90 6.31
CA ARG A 88 -11.92 -21.13 6.27
C ARG A 88 -12.47 -20.97 4.87
N ALA A 89 -11.63 -20.54 3.93
CA ALA A 89 -12.03 -20.28 2.55
C ALA A 89 -12.47 -21.56 1.84
N TRP A 90 -11.82 -22.70 2.12
CA TRP A 90 -12.13 -23.98 1.50
C TRP A 90 -13.36 -24.66 2.13
N HIS A 91 -13.44 -24.70 3.46
CA HIS A 91 -14.49 -25.41 4.21
C HIS A 91 -15.71 -24.53 4.52
N GLY A 92 -15.96 -23.49 3.72
CA GLY A 92 -17.17 -22.68 3.84
C GLY A 92 -17.35 -22.01 5.20
N GLY A 93 -16.24 -21.51 5.79
CA GLY A 93 -16.25 -20.78 7.05
C GLY A 93 -15.74 -21.59 8.25
N ASN A 94 -15.47 -22.88 8.08
CA ASN A 94 -14.94 -23.72 9.15
C ASN A 94 -13.40 -23.72 9.15
N GLU A 95 -12.78 -23.36 10.28
CA GLU A 95 -11.31 -23.28 10.42
C GLU A 95 -10.67 -24.56 10.97
N ASP A 96 -11.46 -25.43 11.60
CA ASP A 96 -10.99 -26.55 12.41
C ASP A 96 -10.46 -27.71 11.55
N TYR A 97 -10.95 -27.83 10.32
CA TYR A 97 -10.53 -28.87 9.39
C TYR A 97 -9.34 -28.38 8.55
N PRO A 98 -8.16 -29.05 8.63
CA PRO A 98 -7.00 -28.66 7.84
C PRO A 98 -7.17 -29.05 6.38
N THR A 99 -7.04 -28.08 5.47
CA THR A 99 -7.05 -28.33 4.02
C THR A 99 -5.73 -28.96 3.54
N LEU A 100 -4.60 -28.56 4.15
CA LEU A 100 -3.27 -29.08 3.87
C LEU A 100 -2.78 -29.89 5.07
N ASP A 101 -2.73 -31.21 4.92
CA ASP A 101 -2.22 -32.16 5.92
C ASP A 101 -1.05 -32.99 5.36
N GLU A 102 -0.45 -33.82 6.20
CA GLU A 102 0.72 -34.66 5.85
C GLU A 102 0.35 -36.02 5.25
N GLY A 103 -0.95 -36.34 5.11
CA GLY A 103 -1.42 -37.61 4.54
C GLY A 103 -1.09 -37.80 3.06
N ASN A 104 -1.45 -38.94 2.47
CA ASN A 104 -1.29 -39.16 1.02
C ASN A 104 -2.57 -38.84 0.22
N GLU A 105 -3.68 -38.65 0.92
CA GLU A 105 -4.96 -38.30 0.32
C GLU A 105 -5.18 -36.79 0.37
N THR A 106 -5.82 -36.24 -0.65
CA THR A 106 -6.24 -34.84 -0.65
C THR A 106 -7.75 -34.74 -0.58
N HIS A 107 -8.22 -33.64 0.00
CA HIS A 107 -9.61 -33.20 -0.10
C HIS A 107 -9.97 -32.68 -1.52
N PHE A 108 -9.01 -32.68 -2.46
CA PHE A 108 -9.21 -32.15 -3.80
C PHE A 108 -9.77 -33.22 -4.71
N GLU A 109 -10.93 -32.92 -5.27
CA GLU A 109 -11.57 -33.76 -6.28
C GLU A 109 -11.40 -33.12 -7.65
N TRP A 110 -10.96 -33.93 -8.63
CA TRP A 110 -10.95 -33.54 -10.02
C TRP A 110 -11.63 -34.61 -10.86
N ALA A 111 -12.68 -34.21 -11.58
CA ALA A 111 -13.45 -35.08 -12.46
C ALA A 111 -13.96 -36.38 -11.79
N GLY A 112 -14.47 -36.28 -10.55
CA GLY A 112 -15.00 -37.45 -9.83
C GLY A 112 -13.95 -38.28 -9.10
N LYS A 113 -12.67 -37.87 -9.10
CA LYS A 113 -11.57 -38.61 -8.50
C LYS A 113 -10.81 -37.74 -7.51
N TYR A 114 -10.51 -38.30 -6.35
CA TYR A 114 -9.59 -37.66 -5.40
C TYR A 114 -8.18 -37.67 -5.96
N LEU A 115 -7.51 -36.53 -5.82
CA LEU A 115 -6.10 -36.40 -6.20
C LEU A 115 -5.24 -37.02 -5.10
N ALA A 116 -4.34 -37.92 -5.49
CA ALA A 116 -3.27 -38.35 -4.60
C ALA A 116 -2.24 -37.22 -4.45
N LYS A 117 -1.64 -37.08 -3.28
CA LYS A 117 -0.47 -36.24 -3.08
C LYS A 117 0.70 -37.08 -2.58
N ASP A 118 1.88 -36.72 -3.07
CA ASP A 118 3.13 -37.11 -2.45
C ASP A 118 3.54 -36.00 -1.48
N PHE A 119 3.92 -36.40 -0.27
CA PHE A 119 4.32 -35.49 0.79
C PHE A 119 5.78 -35.73 1.18
N GLU A 120 6.57 -34.65 1.18
CA GLU A 120 7.95 -34.67 1.62
C GLU A 120 8.19 -33.56 2.66
N THR A 121 8.76 -33.94 3.80
CA THR A 121 9.17 -32.99 4.84
C THR A 121 10.66 -32.74 4.76
N PHE A 122 11.03 -31.46 4.57
CA PHE A 122 12.41 -31.01 4.61
C PHE A 122 12.73 -30.37 5.96
N TRP A 123 13.78 -30.85 6.61
CA TRP A 123 14.28 -30.28 7.85
C TRP A 123 15.43 -29.31 7.51
N PHE A 124 15.21 -28.02 7.75
CA PHE A 124 16.23 -26.99 7.55
C PHE A 124 16.85 -26.59 8.88
N THR A 125 18.15 -26.31 8.88
CA THR A 125 18.83 -25.71 10.03
C THR A 125 18.36 -24.28 10.25
N LYS A 126 18.37 -23.82 11.51
CA LYS A 126 18.04 -22.42 11.83
C LYS A 126 18.97 -21.43 11.13
N ASP A 127 20.23 -21.84 10.94
CA ASP A 127 21.22 -21.08 10.21
C ASP A 127 21.03 -21.35 8.72
N PHE A 128 20.50 -20.34 8.02
CA PHE A 128 20.50 -20.33 6.57
C PHE A 128 21.92 -20.03 6.09
N GLY A 129 22.46 -20.87 5.21
CA GLY A 129 23.72 -20.57 4.55
C GLY A 129 23.64 -19.23 3.81
N TYR A 130 24.72 -18.47 3.81
CA TYR A 130 24.83 -17.29 2.97
C TYR A 130 24.98 -17.75 1.52
N ALA A 131 23.90 -17.68 0.74
CA ALA A 131 24.03 -17.75 -0.71
C ALA A 131 24.75 -16.45 -1.16
N PRO A 132 25.92 -16.53 -1.80
CA PRO A 132 26.55 -15.34 -2.35
C PRO A 132 25.57 -14.73 -3.34
N LYS A 133 25.05 -13.55 -3.01
CA LYS A 133 24.17 -12.81 -3.90
C LYS A 133 24.94 -12.59 -5.20
N PRO A 134 24.44 -13.02 -6.37
CA PRO A 134 25.10 -12.70 -7.62
C PRO A 134 25.23 -11.17 -7.67
N ILE A 135 26.46 -10.71 -7.87
CA ILE A 135 26.75 -9.29 -8.03
C ILE A 135 26.23 -8.93 -9.41
N GLU A 136 24.93 -8.68 -9.51
CA GLU A 136 24.37 -8.07 -10.69
C GLU A 136 24.82 -6.62 -10.71
N THR A 137 25.53 -6.23 -11.78
CA THR A 137 25.85 -4.83 -12.03
C THR A 137 24.55 -4.14 -12.41
N ILE A 138 23.85 -3.66 -11.40
CA ILE A 138 22.68 -2.83 -11.58
C ILE A 138 23.16 -1.51 -12.18
N SER A 139 22.91 -1.31 -13.47
CA SER A 139 23.17 -0.06 -14.18
C SER A 139 22.17 1.00 -13.74
N PHE A 140 22.24 1.44 -12.48
CA PHE A 140 21.18 2.28 -11.93
C PHE A 140 21.11 3.67 -12.55
N ILE A 141 22.23 4.25 -12.97
CA ILE A 141 22.30 5.59 -13.55
C ILE A 141 23.58 5.63 -14.40
N GLU A 142 23.52 6.08 -15.65
CA GLU A 142 24.74 6.44 -16.38
C GLU A 142 25.54 7.45 -15.54
N ASN A 143 26.88 7.36 -15.54
CA ASN A 143 27.68 8.38 -14.84
C ASN A 143 27.22 9.76 -15.30
N ARG A 144 26.87 10.64 -14.35
CA ARG A 144 26.40 12.00 -14.67
C ARG A 144 27.43 12.64 -15.60
N SER A 145 27.06 12.84 -16.86
CA SER A 145 27.75 13.80 -17.70
C SER A 145 27.70 15.11 -16.93
N GLY A 146 28.87 15.68 -16.61
CA GLY A 146 28.97 16.86 -15.76
C GLY A 146 28.33 18.09 -16.42
N LYS A 147 28.91 19.26 -16.19
CA LYS A 147 28.47 20.48 -16.87
C LYS A 147 28.86 20.39 -18.36
N GLY A 148 27.99 19.81 -19.18
CA GLY A 148 28.08 19.79 -20.63
C GLY A 148 27.27 20.92 -21.25
N ASP A 149 27.69 21.36 -22.43
CA ASP A 149 26.90 22.28 -23.24
C ASP A 149 25.73 21.51 -23.86
N PHE A 150 24.55 21.66 -23.26
CA PHE A 150 23.32 21.13 -23.84
C PHE A 150 22.81 22.13 -24.87
N LEU A 151 22.50 21.66 -26.08
CA LEU A 151 21.76 22.45 -27.05
C LEU A 151 20.37 22.76 -26.46
N ALA A 152 20.12 24.03 -26.17
CA ALA A 152 18.81 24.49 -25.75
C ALA A 152 17.83 24.36 -26.92
N TYR A 153 17.14 23.22 -27.01
CA TYR A 153 16.03 23.06 -27.92
C TYR A 153 14.93 24.04 -27.48
N LYS A 154 14.79 25.14 -28.23
CA LYS A 154 13.63 26.02 -28.11
C LYS A 154 12.49 25.38 -28.89
N ILE A 155 11.31 25.35 -28.27
CA ILE A 155 10.08 24.97 -28.96
C ILE A 155 9.86 25.99 -30.07
N ASP A 156 9.85 25.51 -31.30
CA ASP A 156 9.54 26.31 -32.47
C ASP A 156 8.02 26.34 -32.64
N PHE A 157 7.39 27.34 -32.02
CA PHE A 157 5.94 27.50 -31.96
C PHE A 157 5.27 27.60 -33.34
N GLU A 158 6.03 27.87 -34.41
CA GLU A 158 5.49 27.89 -35.79
C GLU A 158 5.42 26.48 -36.41
N LYS A 159 6.27 25.54 -35.98
CA LYS A 159 6.30 24.17 -36.50
C LYS A 159 5.42 23.21 -35.72
N GLU A 160 5.34 23.38 -34.40
CA GLU A 160 4.38 22.65 -33.60
C GLU A 160 3.03 23.38 -33.69
N ASN A 161 2.09 22.86 -34.48
CA ASN A 161 0.68 23.25 -34.45
C ASN A 161 0.04 22.87 -33.09
N LEU A 162 0.56 23.42 -31.99
CA LEU A 162 -0.13 23.46 -30.72
C LEU A 162 -1.25 24.46 -30.91
N ALA A 163 -2.46 23.96 -31.06
CA ALA A 163 -3.67 24.78 -31.09
C ALA A 163 -3.72 25.59 -29.79
N ILE A 164 -3.17 26.80 -29.82
CA ILE A 164 -3.37 27.82 -28.81
C ILE A 164 -4.84 28.19 -28.93
N THR A 165 -5.69 27.43 -28.24
CA THR A 165 -7.04 27.86 -27.95
C THR A 165 -6.87 29.14 -27.15
N GLU A 166 -7.35 30.24 -27.72
CA GLU A 166 -7.29 31.60 -27.20
C GLU A 166 -7.80 31.65 -25.75
N SER A 167 -6.91 31.39 -24.80
CA SER A 167 -7.02 31.94 -23.48
C SER A 167 -6.03 33.09 -23.43
N LYS A 168 -6.57 34.29 -23.54
CA LYS A 168 -5.93 35.50 -23.05
C LYS A 168 -5.55 35.26 -21.60
N ASN A 169 -4.33 34.81 -21.37
CA ASN A 169 -3.53 35.01 -20.17
C ASN A 169 -2.11 34.61 -20.52
N SER A 170 -1.35 35.59 -20.97
CA SER A 170 0.10 35.55 -21.01
C SER A 170 0.63 35.31 -19.60
N TYR A 171 0.84 34.05 -19.23
CA TYR A 171 1.76 33.71 -18.16
C TYR A 171 3.12 33.44 -18.80
N SER A 172 3.84 34.51 -19.14
CA SER A 172 5.29 34.46 -18.96
C SER A 172 5.55 34.52 -17.46
N SER A 173 5.23 33.45 -16.72
CA SER A 173 5.82 33.30 -15.41
C SER A 173 7.25 32.86 -15.66
N SER A 174 8.19 33.81 -15.66
CA SER A 174 9.50 33.50 -15.12
C SER A 174 9.24 32.76 -13.81
N LEU A 175 9.62 31.48 -13.76
CA LEU A 175 9.64 30.75 -12.50
C LEU A 175 10.62 31.51 -11.61
N ASP A 176 10.10 32.39 -10.77
CA ASP A 176 10.87 33.03 -9.73
C ASP A 176 11.36 31.91 -8.82
N PHE A 177 12.67 31.64 -8.89
CA PHE A 177 13.32 30.71 -7.97
C PHE A 177 13.23 31.29 -6.56
N HIS A 178 12.21 30.87 -5.82
CA HIS A 178 12.16 31.16 -4.40
C HIS A 178 13.29 30.37 -3.71
N ASN A 179 14.34 31.08 -3.30
CA ASN A 179 15.38 30.55 -2.44
C ASN A 179 14.81 30.34 -1.04
N TYR A 180 14.28 29.14 -0.77
CA TYR A 180 13.83 28.75 0.55
C TYR A 180 15.06 28.41 1.42
N ALA A 181 15.59 29.46 2.05
CA ALA A 181 16.66 29.49 3.06
C ALA A 181 18.12 29.52 2.54
N LEU A 182 18.88 30.48 3.09
CA LEU A 182 20.34 30.55 3.03
C LEU A 182 20.95 29.46 3.93
N PRO A 183 22.07 28.81 3.55
CA PRO A 183 22.73 27.81 4.39
C PRO A 183 23.22 28.41 5.71
N LEU A 184 23.04 27.66 6.82
CA LEU A 184 23.52 28.04 8.15
C LEU A 184 25.04 28.07 8.16
N LEU A 185 25.64 29.25 8.31
CA LEU A 185 27.07 29.41 8.49
C LEU A 185 27.44 29.16 9.96
N LEU A 186 27.76 27.91 10.29
CA LEU A 186 28.25 27.52 11.61
C LEU A 186 29.78 27.47 11.61
N LYS A 187 30.40 27.88 12.73
CA LYS A 187 31.83 27.60 12.99
C LYS A 187 31.97 26.11 13.33
N GLU A 188 33.08 25.49 12.92
CA GLU A 188 33.30 24.04 13.04
C GLU A 188 33.19 23.53 14.50
N ASP A 189 33.49 24.38 15.49
CA ASP A 189 33.41 24.05 16.92
C ASP A 189 32.10 24.50 17.61
N ALA A 190 31.01 24.70 16.86
CA ALA A 190 29.76 25.17 17.42
C ALA A 190 29.12 24.13 18.37
N THR A 191 28.82 24.55 19.60
CA THR A 191 28.12 23.69 20.57
C THR A 191 26.65 23.48 20.18
N PRO A 192 26.03 22.33 20.53
CA PRO A 192 24.66 22.01 20.10
C PRO A 192 23.59 23.03 20.51
N SER A 193 23.80 23.75 21.62
CA SER A 193 22.92 24.81 22.09
C SER A 193 22.93 26.03 21.17
N VAL A 194 24.08 26.37 20.60
CA VAL A 194 24.24 27.47 19.63
C VAL A 194 23.55 27.11 18.31
N VAL A 195 23.72 25.88 17.84
CA VAL A 195 23.04 25.39 16.62
C VAL A 195 21.53 25.49 16.76
N LYS A 196 20.99 25.04 17.89
CA LYS A 196 19.54 25.09 18.16
C LYS A 196 19.02 26.54 18.20
N ARG A 197 19.79 27.46 18.78
CA ARG A 197 19.44 28.89 18.85
C ARG A 197 19.41 29.53 17.46
N GLU A 198 20.43 29.29 16.65
CA GLU A 198 20.53 29.86 15.30
C GLU A 198 19.47 29.29 14.34
N PHE A 199 19.19 27.98 14.45
CA PHE A 199 18.11 27.35 13.68
C PHE A 199 16.73 27.94 14.02
N LEU A 200 16.44 28.14 15.31
CA LEU A 200 15.19 28.78 15.75
C LEU A 200 15.12 30.25 15.32
N ALA A 201 16.25 30.98 15.36
CA ALA A 201 16.31 32.36 14.90
C ALA A 201 16.05 32.45 13.38
N GLN A 202 16.56 31.52 12.58
CA GLN A 202 16.30 31.47 11.14
C GLN A 202 14.83 31.12 10.84
N PHE A 203 14.24 30.19 11.58
CA PHE A 203 12.81 29.88 11.47
C PHE A 203 11.92 31.08 11.83
N ALA A 204 12.30 31.85 12.86
CA ALA A 204 11.57 33.06 13.22
C ALA A 204 11.65 34.14 12.13
N ARG A 205 12.78 34.28 11.43
CA ARG A 205 12.94 35.19 10.28
C ARG A 205 12.13 34.77 9.05
N LEU A 206 11.84 33.47 8.90
CA LEU A 206 10.98 32.95 7.82
C LEU A 206 9.48 33.03 8.15
N SER A 207 9.14 33.22 9.43
CA SER A 207 7.77 33.28 9.95
C SER A 207 7.21 34.71 10.06
N SER A 208 8.05 35.74 9.89
CA SER A 208 7.57 37.12 9.79
C SER A 208 6.91 37.35 8.42
N PRO A 209 5.64 37.77 8.35
CA PRO A 209 4.96 38.00 7.09
C PRO A 209 5.57 39.19 6.34
N ILE A 210 5.67 39.05 5.01
CA ILE A 210 5.72 40.17 4.06
C ILE A 210 4.30 40.72 3.92
#